data_AF-A0A446CDG3-F1
#
_entry.id   AF-A0A446CDG3-F1
#
_cell.length_a   1.000
_cell.length_b   1.000
_cell.length_c   1.000
_cell.angle_alpha   90.00
_cell.angle_beta   90.00
_cell.angle_gamma   90.00
#
_symmetry.space_group_name_H-M   'P 1'
#
loop_
_entity.id
_entity.type
_entity.pdbx_description
1 polymer ?
#
loop_
_entity_poly.entity_id
_entity_poly.type
_entity_poly.pdbx_seq_one_letter_code
_entity_poly.pdbx_strand_id
1 'polypeptide(L)'
;MKPFPSRQRGQAVVEALLMLPLLALLPWAVSWIGGLQFSAQEMAQASRKAAMAAALGQPVQDSGVVAARGLSGAARPLAGVAPPRLAALQDAWFGAGLQLLSAEASTARQGGREPLRIARRTYVASGAGHAHGDADAQRRIGRAPESWRRAADGSLGQARRLNPLVDRMDGPWRRPRLSLDWLSAWQDVVPADRLGSRGERTK
;
A
#
# COMPACT_ATOMS: atom_id res chain seq x y z
N MET A 1 -32.48 -66.22 29.25
CA MET A 1 -31.59 -65.05 29.14
C MET A 1 -32.20 -63.89 29.90
N LYS A 2 -31.68 -63.55 31.09
CA LYS A 2 -32.06 -62.36 31.87
C LYS A 2 -30.91 -61.35 31.76
N PRO A 3 -31.17 -60.06 31.50
CA PRO A 3 -30.11 -59.06 31.40
C PRO A 3 -29.52 -58.82 32.80
N PHE A 4 -28.20 -58.76 32.90
CA PHE A 4 -27.53 -58.30 34.12
C PHE A 4 -27.86 -56.82 34.32
N PRO A 5 -28.49 -56.41 35.43
CA PRO A 5 -28.62 -55.00 35.75
C PRO A 5 -27.25 -54.49 36.18
N SER A 6 -26.52 -53.89 35.24
CA SER A 6 -25.29 -53.17 35.52
C SER A 6 -25.58 -52.10 36.58
N ARG A 7 -24.83 -52.13 37.69
CA ARG A 7 -24.86 -51.12 38.76
C ARG A 7 -24.40 -49.76 38.20
N GLN A 8 -25.27 -49.07 37.48
CA GLN A 8 -25.03 -47.75 36.87
C GLN A 8 -25.30 -46.56 37.81
N ARG A 9 -25.77 -46.82 39.04
CA ARG A 9 -26.29 -45.76 39.95
C ARG A 9 -25.26 -44.80 40.55
N GLY A 10 -23.96 -45.04 40.39
CA GLY A 10 -22.89 -44.12 40.85
C GLY A 10 -22.01 -43.57 39.73
N GLN A 11 -21.89 -44.30 38.62
CA GLN A 11 -21.01 -43.93 37.50
C GLN A 11 -21.51 -42.69 36.77
N ALA A 12 -22.82 -42.57 36.56
CA ALA A 12 -23.40 -41.42 35.87
C ALA A 12 -23.17 -40.09 36.60
N VAL A 13 -23.14 -40.11 37.94
CA VAL A 13 -22.88 -38.91 38.75
C VAL A 13 -21.40 -38.51 38.64
N VAL A 14 -20.48 -39.47 38.70
CA VAL A 14 -19.04 -39.22 38.53
C VAL A 14 -18.73 -38.73 37.10
N GLU A 15 -19.34 -39.34 36.09
CA GLU A 15 -19.19 -38.93 34.69
C GLU A 15 -19.75 -37.53 34.45
N ALA A 16 -20.93 -37.21 34.99
CA ALA A 16 -21.49 -35.86 34.91
C ALA A 16 -20.60 -34.81 35.62
N LEU A 17 -20.01 -35.16 36.77
CA LEU A 17 -19.09 -34.29 37.52
C LEU A 17 -17.78 -34.02 36.76
N LEU A 18 -17.34 -34.93 35.90
CA LEU A 18 -16.18 -34.75 35.03
C LEU A 18 -16.53 -34.01 33.73
N MET A 19 -17.72 -34.28 33.16
CA MET A 19 -18.16 -33.67 31.92
C MET A 19 -18.57 -32.21 32.08
N LEU A 20 -19.15 -31.83 33.22
CA LEU A 20 -19.53 -30.43 33.50
C LEU A 20 -18.36 -29.43 33.43
N PRO A 21 -17.23 -29.63 34.13
CA PRO A 21 -16.09 -28.71 34.03
C PRO A 21 -15.44 -28.76 32.65
N LEU A 22 -15.39 -29.94 32.00
CA LEU A 22 -14.89 -30.06 30.63
C LEU A 22 -15.74 -29.24 29.65
N LEU A 23 -17.06 -29.33 29.76
CA LEU A 23 -18.00 -28.55 28.97
C LEU A 23 -17.94 -27.06 29.28
N ALA A 24 -17.61 -26.65 30.51
CA ALA A 24 -17.43 -25.25 30.87
C ALA A 24 -16.08 -24.67 30.35
N LEU A 25 -15.04 -25.49 30.26
CA LEU A 25 -13.74 -25.11 29.72
C LEU A 25 -13.79 -24.79 28.22
N LEU A 26 -14.65 -25.48 27.45
CA LEU A 26 -14.80 -25.26 26.02
C LEU A 26 -15.26 -23.84 25.63
N PRO A 27 -16.41 -23.31 26.11
CA PRO A 27 -16.84 -21.95 25.79
C PRO A 27 -15.88 -20.91 26.36
N TRP A 28 -15.24 -21.20 27.50
CA TRP A 28 -14.18 -20.34 28.04
C TRP A 28 -12.99 -20.24 27.09
N ALA A 29 -12.48 -21.38 26.59
CA ALA A 29 -11.40 -21.42 25.63
C ALA A 29 -11.77 -20.75 24.29
N VAL A 30 -12.98 -21.01 23.79
CA VAL A 30 -13.47 -20.39 22.55
C VAL A 30 -13.58 -18.87 22.69
N SER A 31 -14.12 -18.37 23.80
CA SER A 31 -14.20 -16.93 24.07
C SER A 31 -12.81 -16.30 24.20
N TRP A 32 -11.87 -17.00 24.84
CA TRP A 32 -10.49 -16.56 24.95
C TRP A 32 -9.80 -16.45 23.58
N ILE A 33 -9.85 -17.52 22.79
CA ILE A 33 -9.24 -17.58 21.45
C ILE A 33 -9.90 -16.57 20.52
N GLY A 34 -11.23 -16.49 20.51
CA GLY A 34 -11.99 -15.53 19.71
C GLY A 34 -11.60 -14.10 20.06
N GLY A 35 -11.44 -13.79 21.35
CA GLY A 35 -10.96 -12.50 21.80
C GLY A 35 -9.54 -12.18 21.29
N LEU A 36 -8.63 -13.15 21.28
CA LEU A 36 -7.27 -12.96 20.76
C LEU A 36 -7.27 -12.72 19.24
N GLN A 37 -8.07 -13.49 18.50
CA GLN A 37 -8.23 -13.33 17.06
C GLN A 37 -8.82 -11.97 16.71
N PHE A 38 -9.84 -11.54 17.44
CA PHE A 38 -10.44 -10.22 17.26
C PHE A 38 -9.42 -9.10 17.48
N SER A 39 -8.66 -9.15 18.58
CA SER A 39 -7.58 -8.18 18.83
C SER A 39 -6.53 -8.18 17.73
N ALA A 40 -6.13 -9.35 17.23
CA ALA A 40 -5.18 -9.45 16.12
C ALA A 40 -5.70 -8.83 14.82
N GLN A 41 -6.98 -9.07 14.49
CA GLN A 41 -7.64 -8.47 13.33
C GLN A 41 -7.76 -6.96 13.46
N GLU A 42 -8.12 -6.47 14.65
CA GLU A 42 -8.21 -5.04 14.94
C GLU A 42 -6.85 -4.34 14.74
N MET A 43 -5.75 -4.92 15.26
CA MET A 43 -4.40 -4.39 15.05
C MET A 43 -3.98 -4.44 13.57
N ALA A 44 -4.42 -5.44 12.82
CA ALA A 44 -4.19 -5.50 11.37
C ALA A 44 -4.90 -4.37 10.62
N GLN A 45 -6.15 -4.06 10.97
CA GLN A 45 -6.85 -2.93 10.37
C GLN A 45 -6.25 -1.59 10.80
N ALA A 46 -5.88 -1.44 12.07
CA ALA A 46 -5.26 -0.22 12.60
C ALA A 46 -3.92 0.08 11.92
N SER A 47 -3.02 -0.91 11.82
CA SER A 47 -1.73 -0.73 11.15
C SER A 47 -1.86 -0.43 9.67
N ARG A 48 -2.82 -1.06 8.95
CA ARG A 48 -3.09 -0.75 7.53
C ARG A 48 -3.61 0.67 7.34
N LYS A 49 -4.60 1.09 8.14
CA LYS A 49 -5.15 2.45 8.08
C LYS A 49 -4.05 3.48 8.35
N ALA A 50 -3.22 3.26 9.37
CA ALA A 50 -2.09 4.14 9.69
C ALA A 50 -1.05 4.20 8.56
N ALA A 51 -0.66 3.06 7.99
CA ALA A 51 0.29 3.01 6.89
C ALA A 51 -0.25 3.71 5.62
N MET A 52 -1.54 3.54 5.31
CA MET A 52 -2.18 4.19 4.17
C MET A 52 -2.37 5.70 4.38
N ALA A 53 -2.77 6.12 5.58
CA ALA A 53 -2.84 7.55 5.94
C ALA A 53 -1.46 8.21 5.83
N ALA A 54 -0.41 7.55 6.32
CA ALA A 54 0.97 7.99 6.16
C ALA A 54 1.38 8.08 4.68
N ALA A 55 0.94 7.13 3.84
CA ALA A 55 1.22 7.15 2.40
C ALA A 55 0.52 8.32 1.68
N LEU A 56 -0.61 8.81 2.21
CA LEU A 56 -1.30 10.02 1.77
C LEU A 56 -0.70 11.31 2.36
N GLY A 57 0.39 11.22 3.12
CA GLY A 57 1.04 12.36 3.75
C GLY A 57 0.39 12.84 5.05
N GLN A 58 -0.55 12.08 5.62
CA GLN A 58 -1.12 12.42 6.92
C GLN A 58 -0.19 11.98 8.06
N PRO A 59 0.02 12.84 9.09
CA PRO A 59 0.83 12.49 10.24
C PRO A 59 0.17 11.35 11.04
N VAL A 60 0.92 10.27 11.26
CA VAL A 60 0.48 9.09 12.05
C VAL A 60 0.24 9.46 13.53
N GLN A 61 0.69 10.64 13.98
CA GLN A 61 0.77 11.02 15.39
C GLN A 61 -0.38 11.93 15.88
N ASP A 62 -1.20 12.50 15.00
CA ASP A 62 -2.13 13.60 15.38
C ASP A 62 -3.50 13.15 15.92
N SER A 63 -3.61 11.96 16.51
CA SER A 63 -4.88 11.50 17.11
C SER A 63 -4.62 10.93 18.49
N GLY A 64 -5.09 11.57 19.56
CA GLY A 64 -4.93 11.10 20.95
C GLY A 64 -5.40 9.66 21.24
N VAL A 65 -6.11 9.03 20.29
CA VAL A 65 -6.51 7.61 20.29
C VAL A 65 -5.32 6.65 19.98
N VAL A 66 -4.22 7.17 19.43
CA VAL A 66 -3.02 6.44 18.96
C VAL A 66 -2.16 5.96 20.15
N ALA A 67 -2.06 6.74 21.22
CA ALA A 67 -1.31 6.36 22.43
C ALA A 67 -1.93 5.16 23.16
N ALA A 68 -3.27 5.06 23.18
CA ALA A 68 -3.98 3.95 23.82
C ALA A 68 -3.85 2.60 23.08
N ARG A 69 -3.50 2.62 21.78
CA ARG A 69 -3.37 1.42 20.91
C ARG A 69 -1.92 1.12 20.50
N GLY A 70 -0.94 1.70 21.20
CA GLY A 70 0.49 1.44 20.97
C GLY A 70 0.87 1.58 19.50
N LEU A 71 0.29 2.56 18.81
CA LEU A 71 0.50 2.81 17.39
C LEU A 71 1.79 3.61 17.21
N SER A 72 2.70 3.09 16.38
CA SER A 72 3.96 3.76 16.03
C SER A 72 4.18 3.69 14.52
N GLY A 73 4.88 4.69 13.98
CA GLY A 73 5.16 4.79 12.55
C GLY A 73 6.61 5.20 12.30
N ALA A 74 7.19 4.67 11.23
CA ALA A 74 8.50 5.06 10.74
C ALA A 74 8.52 5.10 9.21
N ALA A 75 9.28 6.03 8.65
CA ALA A 75 9.53 6.14 7.22
C ALA A 75 11.02 5.89 6.95
N ARG A 76 11.33 5.05 5.96
CA ARG A 76 12.70 4.79 5.51
C ARG A 76 12.79 4.91 3.99
N PRO A 77 13.88 5.43 3.42
CA PRO A 77 14.05 5.44 1.97
C PRO A 77 14.07 4.00 1.44
N LEU A 78 13.36 3.75 0.35
CA LEU A 78 13.29 2.42 -0.27
C LEU A 78 14.34 2.33 -1.40
N ALA A 79 15.58 2.04 -1.03
CA ALA A 79 16.68 1.84 -1.97
C ALA A 79 16.76 0.39 -2.45
N GLY A 80 17.31 0.17 -3.66
CA GLY A 80 17.65 -1.18 -4.15
C GLY A 80 16.48 -2.04 -4.62
N VAL A 81 15.31 -1.44 -4.92
CA VAL A 81 14.20 -2.15 -5.59
C VAL A 81 14.57 -2.47 -7.03
N ALA A 82 15.19 -1.51 -7.71
CA ALA A 82 15.69 -1.70 -9.05
C ALA A 82 17.05 -2.44 -9.04
N PRO A 83 17.30 -3.30 -10.04
CA PRO A 83 18.65 -3.83 -10.30
C PRO A 83 19.68 -2.69 -10.41
N PRO A 84 20.97 -2.94 -10.13
CA PRO A 84 22.01 -1.90 -10.10
C PRO A 84 22.07 -1.02 -11.36
N ARG A 85 21.81 -1.62 -12.54
CA ARG A 85 21.77 -0.92 -13.82
C ARG A 85 20.64 0.13 -13.92
N LEU A 86 19.56 -0.06 -13.17
CA LEU A 86 18.36 0.78 -13.16
C LEU A 86 18.26 1.65 -11.90
N ALA A 87 19.14 1.47 -10.91
CA ALA A 87 19.14 2.25 -9.66
C ALA A 87 19.25 3.76 -9.92
N ALA A 88 20.16 4.18 -10.81
CA ALA A 88 20.30 5.59 -11.17
C ALA A 88 19.04 6.17 -11.84
N LEU A 89 18.29 5.36 -12.59
CA LEU A 89 17.00 5.77 -13.14
C LEU A 89 15.94 5.86 -12.04
N GLN A 90 15.88 4.89 -11.13
CA GLN A 90 14.98 4.94 -9.98
C GLN A 90 15.23 6.20 -9.14
N ASP A 91 16.48 6.53 -8.85
CA ASP A 91 16.84 7.73 -8.10
C ASP A 91 16.52 9.00 -8.89
N ALA A 92 16.72 9.02 -10.21
CA ALA A 92 16.36 10.17 -11.03
C ALA A 92 14.84 10.39 -11.13
N TRP A 93 14.04 9.32 -11.18
CA TRP A 93 12.58 9.39 -11.31
C TRP A 93 11.87 9.65 -9.98
N PHE A 94 12.34 9.01 -8.91
CA PHE A 94 11.65 9.01 -7.63
C PHE A 94 12.43 9.75 -6.53
N GLY A 95 13.76 9.87 -6.65
CA GLY A 95 14.63 10.53 -5.67
C GLY A 95 14.38 10.05 -4.24
N ALA A 96 14.42 10.97 -3.28
CA ALA A 96 14.01 10.72 -1.89
C ALA A 96 12.50 10.47 -1.70
N GLY A 97 11.72 10.52 -2.78
CA GLY A 97 10.27 10.35 -2.78
C GLY A 97 9.84 8.89 -2.66
N LEU A 98 10.65 7.92 -3.10
CA LEU A 98 10.34 6.51 -2.89
C LEU A 98 10.70 6.10 -1.46
N GLN A 99 9.67 5.88 -0.65
CA GLN A 99 9.85 5.54 0.76
C GLN A 99 9.11 4.26 1.11
N LEU A 100 9.70 3.47 1.99
CA LEU A 100 9.02 2.39 2.68
C LEU A 100 8.51 2.93 3.99
N LEU A 101 7.20 3.10 4.07
CA LEU A 101 6.50 3.45 5.30
C LEU A 101 6.20 2.17 6.07
N SER A 102 6.43 2.19 7.38
CA SER A 102 6.05 1.13 8.29
C SER A 102 5.15 1.69 9.38
N ALA A 103 4.06 1.01 9.67
CA ALA A 103 3.21 1.30 10.81
C ALA A 103 3.05 0.03 11.64
N GLU A 104 3.21 0.16 12.96
CA GLU A 104 3.04 -0.90 13.93
C GLU A 104 1.93 -0.55 14.90
N ALA A 105 0.95 -1.44 15.05
CA ALA A 105 -0.09 -1.35 16.06
C ALA A 105 0.17 -2.44 17.10
N SER A 106 0.11 -2.12 18.39
CA SER A 106 0.33 -3.12 19.44
C SER A 106 -0.63 -2.95 20.61
N THR A 107 -1.11 -4.07 21.12
CA THR A 107 -1.98 -4.13 22.30
C THR A 107 -1.47 -5.17 23.29
N ALA A 108 -1.68 -4.92 24.57
CA ALA A 108 -1.36 -5.84 25.65
C ALA A 108 -2.66 -6.35 26.26
N ARG A 109 -2.83 -7.67 26.31
CA ARG A 109 -3.96 -8.33 26.98
C ARG A 109 -3.46 -9.02 28.24
N GLN A 110 -4.14 -8.81 29.36
CA GLN A 110 -3.86 -9.59 30.57
C GLN A 110 -4.20 -11.05 30.30
N GLY A 111 -3.21 -11.95 30.39
CA GLY A 111 -3.32 -13.36 30.01
C GLY A 111 -2.72 -14.33 31.03
N GLY A 112 -2.44 -13.86 32.25
CA GLY A 112 -1.74 -14.62 33.28
C GLY A 112 -0.76 -13.72 34.04
N ARG A 113 0.40 -14.29 34.42
CA ARG A 113 1.44 -13.58 35.18
C ARG A 113 2.17 -12.52 34.36
N GLU A 114 2.18 -12.67 33.03
CA GLU A 114 2.67 -11.67 32.08
C GLU A 114 1.58 -11.28 31.07
N PRO A 115 1.53 -10.00 30.65
CA PRO A 115 0.61 -9.56 29.62
C PRO A 115 1.03 -10.14 28.26
N LEU A 116 0.07 -10.75 27.56
CA LEU A 116 0.28 -11.19 26.19
C LEU A 116 0.24 -9.96 25.27
N ARG A 117 1.36 -9.66 24.61
CA ARG A 117 1.45 -8.56 23.65
C ARG A 117 1.19 -9.07 22.23
N ILE A 118 0.22 -8.47 21.57
CA ILE A 118 -0.07 -8.68 20.15
C ILE A 118 0.39 -7.44 19.40
N ALA A 119 1.33 -7.59 18.47
CA ALA A 119 1.80 -6.50 17.62
C ALA A 119 1.62 -6.87 16.14
N ARG A 120 1.21 -5.89 15.33
CA ARG A 120 1.11 -6.04 13.88
C ARG A 120 1.79 -4.89 13.18
N ARG A 121 2.76 -5.23 12.34
CA ARG A 121 3.49 -4.29 11.49
C ARG A 121 3.04 -4.42 10.03
N THR A 122 2.78 -3.29 9.38
CA THR A 122 2.40 -3.18 7.97
C THR A 122 3.40 -2.27 7.27
N TYR A 123 3.83 -2.66 6.07
CA TYR A 123 4.72 -1.89 5.23
C TYR A 123 4.00 -1.45 3.96
N VAL A 124 4.19 -0.20 3.55
CA VAL A 124 3.62 0.39 2.33
C VAL A 124 4.71 1.18 1.62
N ALA A 125 4.92 0.91 0.34
CA ALA A 125 5.76 1.77 -0.50
C ALA A 125 4.97 3.03 -0.87
N SER A 126 5.51 4.20 -0.57
CA SER A 126 4.96 5.50 -0.94
C SER A 126 5.84 6.19 -1.98
N GLY A 127 5.24 7.14 -2.71
CA GLY A 127 5.92 7.92 -3.74
C GLY A 127 6.15 7.22 -5.08
N ALA A 128 5.69 5.98 -5.25
CA ALA A 128 5.76 5.18 -6.48
C ALA A 128 4.73 5.58 -7.57
N GLY A 129 4.43 6.89 -7.72
CA GLY A 129 3.55 7.39 -8.79
C GLY A 129 2.28 8.11 -8.33
N HIS A 130 2.00 8.19 -7.03
CA HIS A 130 0.92 9.05 -6.52
C HIS A 130 1.42 10.51 -6.40
N ALA A 131 0.63 11.45 -6.91
CA ALA A 131 0.83 12.89 -6.72
C ALA A 131 -0.41 13.47 -6.01
N HIS A 132 -0.20 14.44 -5.11
CA HIS A 132 -1.31 15.03 -4.33
C HIS A 132 -2.20 16.00 -5.15
N GLY A 133 -1.91 16.14 -6.45
CA GLY A 133 -2.61 17.02 -7.39
C GLY A 133 -1.70 17.42 -8.55
N ASP A 134 -2.25 18.17 -9.51
CA ASP A 134 -1.56 18.49 -10.77
C ASP A 134 -0.25 19.25 -10.57
N ALA A 135 -0.21 20.20 -9.64
CA ALA A 135 1.02 20.93 -9.32
C ALA A 135 2.10 20.01 -8.73
N ASP A 136 1.71 19.03 -7.91
CA ASP A 136 2.65 18.04 -7.38
C ASP A 136 3.13 17.08 -8.48
N ALA A 137 2.22 16.66 -9.36
CA ALA A 137 2.54 15.84 -10.52
C ALA A 137 3.52 16.56 -11.46
N GLN A 138 3.24 17.81 -11.82
CA GLN A 138 4.12 18.64 -12.67
C GLN A 138 5.50 18.83 -12.05
N ARG A 139 5.57 19.16 -10.75
CA ARG A 139 6.88 19.28 -10.05
C ARG A 139 7.66 17.97 -10.06
N ARG A 140 7.00 16.84 -9.83
CA ARG A 140 7.63 15.50 -9.84
C ARG A 140 8.14 15.12 -11.22
N ILE A 141 7.30 15.29 -12.25
CA ILE A 141 7.66 15.06 -13.66
C ILE A 141 8.85 15.96 -14.04
N GLY A 142 8.81 17.24 -13.65
CA GLY A 142 9.86 18.22 -13.93
C GLY A 142 11.19 17.98 -13.20
N ARG A 143 11.22 17.14 -12.15
CA ARG A 143 12.47 16.83 -11.41
C ARG A 143 13.40 15.86 -12.13
N ALA A 144 12.92 15.16 -13.16
CA ALA A 144 13.70 14.15 -13.89
C ALA A 144 13.99 14.55 -15.36
N PRO A 145 14.51 15.77 -15.65
CA PRO A 145 14.61 16.26 -17.02
C PRO A 145 15.54 15.42 -17.89
N GLU A 146 16.63 14.90 -17.33
CA GLU A 146 17.58 14.05 -18.06
C GLU A 146 16.98 12.69 -18.42
N SER A 147 16.19 12.10 -17.52
CA SER A 147 15.47 10.84 -17.76
C SER A 147 14.46 11.00 -18.88
N TRP A 148 13.70 12.11 -18.88
CA TRP A 148 12.77 12.45 -19.95
C TRP A 148 13.48 12.69 -21.29
N ARG A 149 14.59 13.43 -21.29
CA ARG A 149 15.38 13.64 -22.52
C ARG A 149 15.89 12.32 -23.09
N ARG A 150 16.47 11.45 -22.25
CA ARG A 150 16.97 10.14 -22.70
C ARG A 150 15.87 9.27 -23.29
N ALA A 151 14.69 9.25 -22.66
CA ALA A 151 13.54 8.53 -23.17
C ALA A 151 13.04 9.13 -24.51
N ALA A 152 12.99 10.45 -24.61
CA ALA A 152 12.61 11.17 -25.82
C ALA A 152 13.60 10.90 -26.96
N ASP A 153 14.91 11.00 -26.72
CA ASP A 153 15.95 10.75 -27.71
C ASP A 153 15.92 9.31 -28.22
N GLY A 154 15.71 8.34 -27.33
CA GLY A 154 15.55 6.93 -27.69
C GLY A 154 14.31 6.69 -28.57
N SER A 155 13.16 7.23 -28.16
CA SER A 155 11.89 7.10 -28.89
C SER A 155 11.95 7.79 -30.27
N LEU A 156 12.43 9.04 -30.31
CA LEU A 156 12.59 9.79 -31.55
C LEU A 156 13.63 9.15 -32.48
N GLY A 157 14.72 8.62 -31.93
CA GLY A 157 15.69 7.84 -32.68
C GLY A 157 15.07 6.61 -33.35
N GLN A 158 14.22 5.88 -32.64
CA GLN A 158 13.50 4.73 -33.17
C GLN A 158 12.45 5.14 -34.22
N ALA A 159 11.69 6.20 -33.96
CA ALA A 159 10.69 6.72 -34.89
C ALA A 159 11.33 7.16 -36.22
N ARG A 160 12.47 7.86 -36.17
CA ARG A 160 13.24 8.22 -37.37
C ARG A 160 13.72 7.00 -38.16
N ARG A 161 14.09 5.91 -37.48
CA ARG A 161 14.49 4.64 -38.13
C ARG A 161 13.32 3.95 -38.81
N LEU A 162 12.13 4.00 -38.21
CA LEU A 162 10.93 3.35 -38.73
C LEU A 162 10.22 4.17 -39.81
N ASN A 163 10.39 5.51 -39.81
CA ASN A 163 9.68 6.40 -40.72
C ASN A 163 9.76 5.98 -42.20
N PRO A 164 10.93 5.61 -42.77
CA PRO A 164 11.00 5.18 -44.17
C PRO A 164 10.33 3.83 -44.46
N LEU A 165 10.17 2.97 -43.43
CA LEU A 165 9.46 1.70 -43.57
C LEU A 165 7.94 1.95 -43.56
N VAL A 166 7.48 2.77 -42.61
CA VAL A 166 6.08 3.17 -42.51
C VAL A 166 5.64 3.93 -43.77
N ASP A 167 6.43 4.89 -44.25
CA ASP A 167 6.14 5.64 -45.49
C ASP A 167 5.99 4.72 -46.71
N ARG A 168 6.81 3.68 -46.82
CA ARG A 168 6.72 2.71 -47.93
C ARG A 168 5.47 1.84 -47.84
N MET A 169 5.10 1.45 -46.63
CA MET A 169 3.91 0.63 -46.40
C MET A 169 2.62 1.43 -46.55
N ASP A 170 2.56 2.63 -45.98
CA ASP A 170 1.34 3.43 -45.88
C ASP A 170 1.15 4.40 -47.06
N GLY A 171 2.20 4.66 -47.83
CA GLY A 171 2.19 5.55 -49.00
C GLY A 171 1.08 5.24 -50.01
N PRO A 172 0.85 3.98 -50.43
CA PRO A 172 -0.22 3.65 -51.37
C PRO A 172 -1.64 3.95 -50.83
N TRP A 173 -1.80 4.03 -49.51
CA TRP A 173 -3.06 4.39 -48.84
C TRP A 173 -3.21 5.90 -48.62
N ARG A 174 -2.29 6.72 -49.15
CA ARG A 174 -2.26 8.19 -49.00
C ARG A 174 -2.36 8.66 -47.53
N ARG A 175 -1.88 7.85 -46.58
CA ARG A 175 -1.84 8.27 -45.18
C ARG A 175 -0.73 9.31 -44.96
N PRO A 176 -0.94 10.25 -44.01
CA PRO A 176 0.12 11.18 -43.61
C PRO A 176 1.34 10.44 -43.10
N ARG A 177 2.53 11.00 -43.33
CA ARG A 177 3.78 10.52 -42.75
C ARG A 177 3.70 10.49 -41.23
N LEU A 178 4.51 9.63 -40.60
CA LEU A 178 4.61 9.58 -39.15
C LEU A 178 5.01 10.96 -38.59
N SER A 179 4.14 11.57 -37.78
CA SER A 179 4.47 12.80 -37.06
C SER A 179 5.38 12.48 -35.88
N LEU A 180 6.52 13.16 -35.80
CA LEU A 180 7.39 13.13 -34.62
C LEU A 180 6.96 14.14 -33.56
N ASP A 181 6.15 15.12 -33.95
CA ASP A 181 5.54 16.10 -33.07
C ASP A 181 4.14 15.64 -32.71
N TRP A 182 4.07 14.64 -31.82
CA TRP A 182 2.81 14.12 -31.34
C TRP A 182 2.17 15.05 -30.31
N LEU A 183 2.96 15.88 -29.61
CA LEU A 183 2.46 16.71 -28.50
C LEU A 183 1.58 17.86 -29.00
N SER A 184 1.92 18.46 -30.15
CA SER A 184 1.11 19.51 -30.77
C SER A 184 -0.31 19.07 -31.10
N ALA A 185 -0.55 17.77 -31.32
CA ALA A 185 -1.89 17.22 -31.57
C ALA A 185 -2.78 17.16 -30.32
N TRP A 186 -2.23 17.40 -29.12
CA TRP A 186 -2.96 17.36 -27.85
C TRP A 186 -3.00 18.72 -27.14
N GLN A 187 -2.46 19.78 -27.75
CA GLN A 187 -2.35 21.10 -27.12
C GLN A 187 -3.71 21.73 -26.80
N ASP A 188 -4.73 21.37 -27.58
CA ASP A 188 -6.12 21.81 -27.49
C ASP A 188 -6.94 21.03 -26.46
N VAL A 189 -6.44 19.88 -26.00
CA VAL A 189 -7.12 19.00 -25.03
C VAL A 189 -6.79 19.36 -23.58
N VAL A 190 -5.80 20.23 -23.35
CA VAL A 190 -5.47 20.70 -21.99
C VAL A 190 -6.50 21.76 -21.56
N PRO A 191 -7.29 21.51 -20.50
CA PRO A 191 -8.27 22.49 -20.03
C PRO A 191 -7.59 23.83 -19.69
N ALA A 192 -8.13 24.93 -20.19
CA ALA A 192 -7.51 26.26 -20.08
C ALA A 192 -7.29 26.70 -18.62
N ASP A 193 -8.14 26.23 -17.71
CA ASP A 193 -8.04 26.42 -16.25
C ASP A 193 -6.81 25.75 -15.63
N ARG A 194 -6.17 24.79 -16.33
CA ARG A 194 -5.00 24.03 -15.85
C ARG A 194 -3.66 24.54 -16.37
N LEU A 195 -3.65 25.44 -17.34
CA LEU A 195 -2.42 26.01 -17.92
C LEU A 195 -1.77 27.10 -17.05
N GLY A 196 -2.38 27.44 -15.90
CA GLY A 196 -1.85 28.41 -14.95
C GLY A 196 -2.01 29.84 -15.45
N SER A 197 -2.66 30.67 -14.64
CA SER A 197 -2.69 32.11 -14.79
C SER A 197 -1.27 32.67 -14.61
N ARG A 198 -0.48 32.63 -15.68
CA ARG A 198 0.80 33.31 -15.77
C ARG A 198 0.55 34.80 -15.94
N GLY A 199 0.36 35.50 -14.81
CA GLY A 199 0.60 36.94 -14.71
C GLY A 199 -0.65 37.82 -14.63
N GLU A 200 -1.31 37.83 -13.48
CA GLU A 200 -1.89 39.07 -12.93
C GLU A 200 -1.09 39.47 -11.68
N ARG A 201 0.15 39.88 -11.91
CA ARG A 201 0.91 40.73 -10.99
C ARG A 201 1.49 41.84 -11.84
N THR A 202 0.75 42.94 -11.93
CA THR A 202 1.17 44.35 -11.83
C THR A 202 0.13 45.23 -12.52
N LYS A 203 -0.68 45.91 -11.72
CA LYS A 203 -0.76 47.38 -11.70
C LYS A 203 -1.37 47.83 -10.38
#